data_AF-A0A1H2DVI1-F1
#
_entry.id   AF-A0A1H2DVI1-F1
#
_cell.length_a   1.000
_cell.length_b   1.000
_cell.length_c   1.000
_cell.angle_alpha   90.00
_cell.angle_beta   90.00
_cell.angle_gamma   90.00
#
_symmetry.space_group_name_H-M   'P 1'
#
loop_
_entity.id
_entity.type
_entity.pdbx_description
1 polymer ?
#
loop_
_entity_poly.entity_id
_entity_poly.type
_entity_poly.pdbx_seq_one_letter_code
_entity_poly.pdbx_strand_id
1 'polypeptide(L)'
;MSMDWFERLTGFPETSYEDTRSKFAVEGSHLRSIVNGQSYGIGELMLPSLQSLRDRVTAGSGRIKVSLERGDVRSMHQKPEFAGALFQVASQFNLLEMVSPRVTPEDGVTRYQSDPTQGPACAIAAGAATIYRNYFAPVAGQLGQTSNSQLDGLSGLGAMLSERTGHSLPELWQMRNGYALCSQEGLSAINSALQTMSEVELDLLRGSLCIGVHRDVEVTDAAPECRQLVSQAYCSALPVAYSSVPAHLWKAFANLVLEAAYEATLWAVLENAKLGRSNIVLLTSLGGGAFGNDDEWIHSAIRRALRLAIDCDLDVRIVSYRQPTSELVKLVADFS
;
A
#
# COMPACT_ATOMS: atom_id res chain seq x y z
N MET A 1 -20.65 -18.54 -18.34
CA MET A 1 -20.21 -17.60 -17.29
C MET A 1 -19.02 -16.85 -17.86
N SER A 2 -18.91 -15.53 -17.65
CA SER A 2 -17.69 -14.81 -18.04
C SER A 2 -16.53 -15.31 -17.19
N MET A 3 -15.37 -15.58 -17.81
CA MET A 3 -14.13 -15.90 -17.07
C MET A 3 -13.77 -14.73 -16.15
N ASP A 4 -13.35 -15.01 -14.93
CA ASP A 4 -12.85 -13.99 -13.99
C ASP A 4 -11.47 -13.45 -14.41
N TRP A 5 -10.97 -12.43 -13.71
CA TRP A 5 -9.69 -11.80 -14.09
C TRP A 5 -8.50 -12.76 -13.95
N PHE A 6 -8.54 -13.66 -12.97
CA PHE A 6 -7.47 -14.61 -12.71
C PHE A 6 -7.43 -15.64 -13.82
N GLU A 7 -8.56 -16.29 -14.13
CA GLU A 7 -8.68 -17.28 -15.19
C GLU A 7 -8.32 -16.70 -16.57
N ARG A 8 -8.70 -15.46 -16.87
CA ARG A 8 -8.28 -14.78 -18.11
C ARG A 8 -6.76 -14.63 -18.21
N LEU A 9 -6.09 -14.37 -17.08
CA LEU A 9 -4.64 -14.18 -17.04
C LEU A 9 -3.89 -15.51 -17.08
N THR A 10 -4.38 -16.51 -16.34
CA THR A 10 -3.62 -17.72 -15.99
C THR A 10 -4.06 -18.95 -16.80
N GLY A 11 -5.26 -18.90 -17.39
CA GLY A 11 -5.86 -20.00 -18.16
C GLY A 11 -6.48 -21.11 -17.32
N PHE A 12 -6.65 -20.91 -16.01
CA PHE A 12 -7.34 -21.84 -15.12
C PHE A 12 -8.01 -21.10 -13.95
N PRO A 13 -9.11 -21.62 -13.39
CA PRO A 13 -9.74 -21.04 -12.21
C PRO A 13 -8.87 -21.25 -10.97
N GLU A 14 -8.86 -20.26 -10.07
CA GLU A 14 -8.19 -20.39 -8.77
C GLU A 14 -8.92 -21.42 -7.89
N THR A 15 -8.16 -22.34 -7.28
CA THR A 15 -8.66 -23.47 -6.50
C THR A 15 -8.06 -23.46 -5.08
N SER A 16 -7.49 -24.58 -4.62
CA SER A 16 -6.77 -24.58 -3.35
C SER A 16 -5.42 -23.89 -3.49
N TYR A 17 -4.89 -23.41 -2.37
CA TYR A 17 -3.64 -22.65 -2.36
C TYR A 17 -2.48 -23.42 -3.02
N GLU A 18 -2.25 -24.68 -2.64
CA GLU A 18 -1.16 -25.48 -3.19
C GLU A 18 -1.41 -25.92 -4.65
N ASP A 19 -2.64 -26.27 -5.02
CA ASP A 19 -2.96 -26.64 -6.41
C ASP A 19 -2.76 -25.43 -7.34
N THR A 20 -3.24 -24.26 -6.93
CA THR A 20 -3.04 -22.99 -7.64
C THR A 20 -1.56 -22.66 -7.77
N ARG A 21 -0.82 -22.71 -6.65
CA ARG A 21 0.61 -22.42 -6.61
C ARG A 21 1.43 -23.37 -7.51
N SER A 22 1.07 -24.65 -7.55
CA SER A 22 1.76 -25.68 -8.35
C SER A 22 1.68 -25.45 -9.86
N LYS A 23 0.73 -24.62 -10.32
CA LYS A 23 0.50 -24.29 -11.73
C LYS A 23 1.27 -23.07 -12.20
N PHE A 24 2.10 -22.47 -11.34
CA PHE A 24 2.96 -21.35 -11.69
C PHE A 24 4.45 -21.68 -11.51
N ALA A 25 5.28 -21.01 -12.31
CA ALA A 25 6.71 -20.92 -12.11
C ALA A 25 7.13 -19.46 -12.04
N VAL A 26 8.03 -19.12 -11.11
CA VAL A 26 8.70 -17.82 -11.07
C VAL A 26 10.04 -17.96 -11.77
N GLU A 27 10.19 -17.27 -12.89
CA GLU A 27 11.37 -17.32 -13.77
C GLU A 27 12.02 -15.92 -13.78
N GLY A 28 12.98 -15.69 -12.88
CA GLY A 28 13.59 -14.37 -12.70
C GLY A 28 12.55 -13.33 -12.23
N SER A 29 12.34 -12.28 -13.02
CA SER A 29 11.34 -11.23 -12.76
C SER A 29 9.98 -11.48 -13.42
N HIS A 30 9.68 -12.73 -13.79
CA HIS A 30 8.42 -13.09 -14.45
C HIS A 30 7.67 -14.20 -13.71
N LEU A 31 6.34 -14.14 -13.76
CA LEU A 31 5.44 -15.22 -13.36
C LEU A 31 4.89 -15.89 -14.62
N ARG A 32 5.16 -17.18 -14.75
CA ARG A 32 4.69 -18.02 -15.86
C ARG A 32 3.59 -18.95 -15.39
N SER A 33 2.46 -18.95 -16.09
CA SER A 33 1.45 -20.00 -15.95
C SER A 33 1.88 -21.23 -16.75
N ILE A 34 1.96 -22.38 -16.09
CA ILE A 34 2.30 -23.66 -16.71
C ILE A 34 1.14 -24.18 -17.56
N VAL A 35 -0.10 -23.74 -17.28
CA VAL A 35 -1.31 -24.22 -17.95
C VAL A 35 -1.48 -23.61 -19.34
N ASN A 36 -1.36 -22.28 -19.47
CA ASN A 36 -1.53 -21.58 -20.75
C ASN A 36 -0.20 -21.10 -21.38
N GLY A 37 0.92 -21.28 -20.67
CA GLY A 37 2.26 -20.90 -21.14
C GLY A 37 2.55 -19.40 -21.12
N GLN A 38 1.60 -18.55 -20.72
CA GLN A 38 1.78 -17.10 -20.68
C GLN A 38 2.73 -16.70 -19.54
N SER A 39 3.49 -15.63 -19.75
CA SER A 39 4.46 -15.10 -18.81
C SER A 39 4.31 -13.59 -18.70
N TYR A 40 4.40 -13.07 -17.48
CA TYR A 40 4.12 -11.67 -17.16
C TYR A 40 5.17 -11.11 -16.22
N GLY A 41 5.59 -9.86 -16.44
CA GLY A 41 6.53 -9.19 -15.55
C GLY A 41 5.95 -8.96 -14.16
N ILE A 42 6.58 -9.53 -13.13
CA ILE A 42 6.20 -9.30 -11.72
C ILE A 42 6.98 -8.16 -11.10
N GLY A 43 8.09 -7.72 -11.67
CA GLY A 43 8.89 -6.64 -11.11
C GLY A 43 9.66 -7.06 -9.85
N GLU A 44 9.95 -6.09 -8.97
CA GLU A 44 10.71 -6.30 -7.73
C GLU A 44 9.92 -5.82 -6.51
N LEU A 45 9.63 -6.74 -5.59
CA LEU A 45 8.96 -6.46 -4.33
C LEU A 45 9.97 -6.19 -3.21
N MET A 46 9.80 -5.07 -2.51
CA MET A 46 10.54 -4.74 -1.29
C MET A 46 9.58 -4.30 -0.18
N LEU A 47 10.05 -4.39 1.07
CA LEU A 47 9.35 -3.88 2.26
C LEU A 47 10.24 -2.85 2.99
N PRO A 48 10.60 -1.71 2.37
CA PRO A 48 11.47 -0.71 2.99
C PRO A 48 10.77 0.02 4.14
N SER A 49 11.53 0.38 5.17
CA SER A 49 11.10 1.37 6.16
C SER A 49 11.15 2.78 5.58
N LEU A 50 10.37 3.70 6.16
CA LEU A 50 10.46 5.12 5.82
C LEU A 50 11.90 5.64 5.96
N GLN A 51 12.60 5.26 7.03
CA GLN A 51 13.99 5.65 7.23
C GLN A 51 14.90 5.12 6.11
N SER A 52 14.72 3.86 5.71
CA SER A 52 15.49 3.29 4.59
C SER A 52 15.25 4.04 3.27
N LEU A 53 14.05 4.56 3.04
CA LEU A 53 13.75 5.38 1.87
C LEU A 53 14.41 6.76 1.97
N ARG A 54 14.33 7.42 3.14
CA ARG A 54 15.02 8.69 3.40
C ARG A 54 16.52 8.58 3.13
N ASP A 55 17.15 7.50 3.58
CA ASP A 55 18.60 7.28 3.42
C ASP A 55 19.01 7.11 1.94
N ARG A 56 18.10 6.65 1.07
CA ARG A 56 18.34 6.44 -0.36
C ARG A 56 18.08 7.68 -1.20
N VAL A 57 17.32 8.65 -0.68
CA VAL A 57 16.95 9.86 -1.41
C VAL A 57 17.66 11.10 -0.85
N THR A 58 18.56 11.67 -1.65
CA THR A 58 19.07 13.02 -1.42
C THR A 58 17.99 14.10 -1.62
N ALA A 59 18.19 15.24 -0.95
CA ALA A 59 17.38 16.45 -1.12
C ALA A 59 17.17 16.78 -2.62
N GLY A 60 15.93 17.14 -2.95
CA GLY A 60 15.52 17.42 -4.31
C GLY A 60 16.13 18.70 -4.87
N SER A 61 16.14 18.78 -6.20
CA SER A 61 16.30 20.02 -6.95
C SER A 61 15.09 20.14 -7.88
N GLY A 62 14.18 21.07 -7.61
CA GLY A 62 12.95 21.20 -8.36
C GLY A 62 11.83 21.81 -7.54
N ARG A 63 10.59 21.58 -7.97
CA ARG A 63 9.41 22.00 -7.23
C ARG A 63 8.28 21.00 -7.47
N ILE A 64 7.59 20.65 -6.39
CA ILE A 64 6.45 19.75 -6.44
C ILE A 64 5.31 20.40 -7.24
N LYS A 65 4.62 19.60 -8.04
CA LYS A 65 3.36 19.95 -8.69
C LYS A 65 2.28 19.08 -8.06
N VAL A 66 1.16 19.69 -7.68
CA VAL A 66 0.04 18.96 -7.07
C VAL A 66 -1.20 19.27 -7.88
N SER A 67 -1.92 18.22 -8.29
CA SER A 67 -3.19 18.35 -8.99
C SER A 67 -4.17 17.26 -8.60
N LEU A 68 -5.45 17.47 -8.93
CA LEU A 68 -6.50 16.49 -8.74
C LEU A 68 -6.69 15.68 -10.02
N GLU A 69 -6.79 14.36 -9.87
CA GLU A 69 -7.12 13.45 -10.96
C GLU A 69 -8.40 12.70 -10.58
N ARG A 70 -9.44 12.82 -11.40
CA ARG A 70 -10.71 12.13 -11.15
C ARG A 70 -10.84 10.92 -12.06
N GLY A 71 -11.12 9.76 -11.49
CA GLY A 71 -11.47 8.58 -12.28
C GLY A 71 -11.22 7.26 -11.58
N ASP A 72 -11.32 6.19 -12.38
CA ASP A 72 -11.03 4.83 -11.96
C ASP A 72 -9.53 4.54 -12.02
N VAL A 73 -8.94 4.23 -10.86
CA VAL A 73 -7.52 3.94 -10.74
C VAL A 73 -7.09 2.73 -11.58
N ARG A 74 -7.97 1.72 -11.75
CA ARG A 74 -7.65 0.53 -12.55
C ARG A 74 -7.50 0.89 -14.03
N SER A 75 -8.38 1.75 -14.52
CA SER A 75 -8.27 2.35 -15.86
C SER A 75 -7.03 3.26 -15.98
N MET A 76 -6.68 4.02 -14.94
CA MET A 76 -5.47 4.85 -14.93
C MET A 76 -4.19 4.03 -15.10
N HIS A 77 -4.08 2.83 -14.54
CA HIS A 77 -2.90 1.97 -14.74
C HIS A 77 -2.62 1.68 -16.22
N GLN A 78 -3.62 1.77 -17.11
CA GLN A 78 -3.48 1.50 -18.55
C GLN A 78 -3.19 2.75 -19.38
N LYS A 79 -3.27 3.95 -18.79
CA LYS A 79 -3.07 5.19 -19.55
C LYS A 79 -1.57 5.41 -19.84
N PRO A 80 -1.17 5.67 -21.09
CA PRO A 80 0.23 5.92 -21.46
C PRO A 80 0.90 7.06 -20.67
N GLU A 81 0.12 8.04 -20.21
CA GLU A 81 0.61 9.15 -19.38
C GLU A 81 1.20 8.70 -18.04
N PHE A 82 0.82 7.51 -17.56
CA PHE A 82 1.28 6.94 -16.29
C PHE A 82 2.28 5.80 -16.47
N ALA A 83 2.87 5.65 -17.66
CA ALA A 83 4.00 4.74 -17.88
C ALA A 83 5.14 5.05 -16.88
N GLY A 84 5.56 4.05 -16.11
CA GLY A 84 6.60 4.17 -15.09
C GLY A 84 6.19 4.97 -13.84
N ALA A 85 4.93 5.41 -13.72
CA ALA A 85 4.44 6.14 -12.55
C ALA A 85 4.31 5.22 -11.33
N LEU A 86 4.26 5.84 -10.15
CA LEU A 86 3.99 5.13 -8.89
C LEU A 86 2.54 5.34 -8.45
N PHE A 87 1.82 4.26 -8.17
CA PHE A 87 0.47 4.28 -7.63
C PHE A 87 0.50 3.94 -6.13
N GLN A 88 0.00 4.83 -5.29
CA GLN A 88 -0.26 4.49 -3.89
C GLN A 88 -1.48 3.56 -3.83
N VAL A 89 -1.33 2.41 -3.21
CA VAL A 89 -2.37 1.39 -3.09
C VAL A 89 -2.83 1.32 -1.64
N ALA A 90 -4.13 1.48 -1.43
CA ALA A 90 -4.76 1.27 -0.13
C ALA A 90 -4.83 -0.24 0.15
N SER A 91 -3.90 -0.72 0.96
CA SER A 91 -3.62 -2.12 1.24
C SER A 91 -3.68 -2.40 2.75
N GLN A 92 -3.53 -3.66 3.13
CA GLN A 92 -3.23 -4.05 4.50
C GLN A 92 -1.73 -4.16 4.77
N PHE A 93 -1.33 -4.30 6.04
CA PHE A 93 0.08 -4.39 6.45
C PHE A 93 0.82 -5.61 5.89
N ASN A 94 0.10 -6.62 5.40
CA ASN A 94 0.64 -7.79 4.71
C ASN A 94 0.69 -7.66 3.18
N LEU A 95 0.38 -6.48 2.63
CA LEU A 95 0.42 -6.18 1.19
C LEU A 95 -0.58 -6.98 0.34
N LEU A 96 -1.68 -7.43 0.97
CA LEU A 96 -2.81 -8.10 0.33
C LEU A 96 -4.10 -7.34 0.59
N GLU A 97 -5.08 -7.50 -0.29
CA GLU A 97 -6.32 -6.73 -0.38
C GLU A 97 -7.53 -7.57 0.04
N MET A 98 -7.36 -8.34 1.12
CA MET A 98 -8.39 -9.24 1.62
C MET A 98 -9.58 -8.47 2.20
N VAL A 99 -10.80 -8.78 1.76
CA VAL A 99 -12.04 -8.04 2.07
C VAL A 99 -12.43 -8.00 3.56
N SER A 100 -11.79 -8.84 4.40
CA SER A 100 -12.11 -8.98 5.82
C SER A 100 -10.93 -9.57 6.58
N PRO A 101 -10.77 -9.28 7.89
CA PRO A 101 -9.78 -9.94 8.76
C PRO A 101 -9.95 -11.47 8.84
N ARG A 102 -11.10 -12.02 8.43
CA ARG A 102 -11.36 -13.48 8.45
C ARG A 102 -10.84 -14.19 7.20
N VAL A 103 -10.57 -13.43 6.15
CA VAL A 103 -10.08 -13.96 4.89
C VAL A 103 -8.57 -14.08 4.95
N THR A 104 -8.05 -15.25 4.57
CA THR A 104 -6.62 -15.55 4.63
C THR A 104 -6.00 -15.59 3.23
N PRO A 105 -4.66 -15.52 3.09
CA PRO A 105 -3.96 -15.72 1.82
C PRO A 105 -4.35 -17.00 1.07
N GLU A 106 -4.66 -18.06 1.81
CA GLU A 106 -5.08 -19.36 1.27
C GLU A 106 -6.45 -19.34 0.58
N ASP A 107 -7.28 -18.34 0.86
CA ASP A 107 -8.57 -18.16 0.18
C ASP A 107 -8.42 -17.57 -1.24
N GLY A 108 -7.20 -17.20 -1.65
CA GLY A 108 -6.90 -16.75 -3.01
C GLY A 108 -7.21 -15.28 -3.29
N VAL A 109 -6.76 -14.82 -4.47
CA VAL A 109 -6.81 -13.42 -4.91
C VAL A 109 -7.91 -13.13 -5.92
N THR A 110 -8.48 -14.15 -6.58
CA THR A 110 -9.57 -14.00 -7.57
C THR A 110 -10.73 -13.18 -7.01
N ARG A 111 -11.00 -13.40 -5.71
CA ARG A 111 -12.08 -12.75 -4.94
C ARG A 111 -11.99 -11.22 -4.91
N TYR A 112 -10.84 -10.63 -5.19
CA TYR A 112 -10.66 -9.17 -5.27
C TYR A 112 -11.64 -8.53 -6.25
N GLN A 113 -12.10 -9.25 -7.28
CA GLN A 113 -13.06 -8.71 -8.25
C GLN A 113 -14.41 -8.31 -7.66
N SER A 114 -14.77 -8.87 -6.51
CA SER A 114 -16.03 -8.60 -5.83
C SER A 114 -15.93 -7.43 -4.85
N ASP A 115 -14.73 -6.86 -4.68
CA ASP A 115 -14.49 -5.73 -3.80
C ASP A 115 -14.28 -4.45 -4.66
N PRO A 116 -15.19 -3.47 -4.59
CA PRO A 116 -15.11 -2.25 -5.38
C PRO A 116 -14.15 -1.19 -4.81
N THR A 117 -13.35 -1.52 -3.78
CA THR A 117 -12.40 -0.59 -3.20
C THR A 117 -11.14 -0.42 -4.06
N GLN A 118 -10.36 0.61 -3.74
CA GLN A 118 -9.20 1.02 -4.52
C GLN A 118 -8.08 -0.04 -4.53
N GLY A 119 -7.82 -0.70 -3.40
CA GLY A 119 -6.78 -1.71 -3.27
C GLY A 119 -6.94 -2.85 -4.28
N PRO A 120 -8.07 -3.57 -4.23
CA PRO A 120 -8.42 -4.62 -5.20
C PRO A 120 -8.34 -4.16 -6.66
N ALA A 121 -8.76 -2.92 -6.96
CA ALA A 121 -8.69 -2.36 -8.30
C ALA A 121 -7.23 -2.25 -8.80
N CYS A 122 -6.32 -1.74 -7.97
CA CYS A 122 -4.87 -1.69 -8.25
C CYS A 122 -4.25 -3.10 -8.32
N ALA A 123 -4.65 -4.00 -7.42
CA ALA A 123 -4.16 -5.37 -7.38
C ALA A 123 -4.52 -6.16 -8.65
N ILE A 124 -5.74 -5.99 -9.15
CA ILE A 124 -6.17 -6.63 -10.41
C ILE A 124 -5.46 -5.99 -11.63
N ALA A 125 -5.22 -4.68 -11.60
CA ALA A 125 -4.51 -3.99 -12.69
C ALA A 125 -3.12 -4.59 -12.95
N ALA A 126 -2.42 -5.00 -11.88
CA ALA A 126 -1.14 -5.70 -11.91
C ALA A 126 -1.28 -7.16 -11.40
N GLY A 127 -2.19 -7.91 -12.02
CA GLY A 127 -2.62 -9.23 -11.59
C GLY A 127 -1.49 -10.25 -11.35
N ALA A 128 -0.49 -10.32 -12.24
CA ALA A 128 0.64 -11.24 -12.05
C ALA A 128 1.47 -10.89 -10.80
N ALA A 129 1.71 -9.61 -10.57
CA ALA A 129 2.39 -9.10 -9.39
C ALA A 129 1.59 -9.39 -8.09
N THR A 130 0.26 -9.34 -8.16
CA THR A 130 -0.64 -9.72 -7.07
C THR A 130 -0.58 -11.22 -6.76
N ILE A 131 -0.61 -12.09 -7.78
CA ILE A 131 -0.44 -13.54 -7.60
C ILE A 131 0.92 -13.83 -6.95
N TYR A 132 1.98 -13.16 -7.41
CA TYR A 132 3.30 -13.28 -6.79
C TYR A 132 3.29 -12.89 -5.31
N ARG A 133 2.70 -11.73 -4.94
CA ARG A 133 2.60 -11.30 -3.53
C ARG A 133 1.91 -12.31 -2.63
N ASN A 134 0.91 -13.02 -3.14
CA ASN A 134 0.19 -14.03 -2.36
C ASN A 134 0.95 -15.37 -2.28
N TYR A 135 1.43 -15.89 -3.41
CA TYR A 135 1.89 -17.28 -3.52
C TYR A 135 3.42 -17.48 -3.49
N PHE A 136 4.19 -16.41 -3.71
CA PHE A 136 5.63 -16.52 -3.95
C PHE A 136 6.48 -15.46 -3.25
N ALA A 137 5.90 -14.41 -2.66
CA ALA A 137 6.66 -13.43 -1.89
C ALA A 137 7.44 -14.12 -0.75
N PRO A 138 8.72 -13.79 -0.55
CA PRO A 138 9.51 -14.38 0.53
C PRO A 138 9.03 -13.86 1.89
N VAL A 139 8.61 -14.77 2.77
CA VAL A 139 8.20 -14.46 4.14
C VAL A 139 8.86 -15.45 5.10
N ALA A 140 9.67 -14.94 6.03
CA ALA A 140 10.33 -15.74 7.07
C ALA A 140 11.05 -17.01 6.54
N GLY A 141 11.69 -16.92 5.36
CA GLY A 141 12.41 -18.03 4.73
C GLY A 141 11.52 -19.02 3.95
N GLN A 142 10.22 -18.74 3.83
CA GLN A 142 9.28 -19.49 2.99
C GLN A 142 8.80 -18.62 1.81
N LEU A 143 8.24 -19.27 0.78
CA LEU A 143 7.64 -18.58 -0.36
C LEU A 143 6.13 -18.58 -0.24
N GLY A 144 5.54 -17.40 -0.39
CA GLY A 144 4.11 -17.16 -0.29
C GLY A 144 3.66 -16.84 1.12
N GLN A 145 2.55 -16.13 1.21
CA GLN A 145 1.91 -15.75 2.46
C GLN A 145 0.86 -16.79 2.84
N THR A 146 0.75 -17.08 4.13
CA THR A 146 -0.27 -17.98 4.69
C THR A 146 -0.92 -17.30 5.89
N SER A 147 -2.00 -17.86 6.42
CA SER A 147 -2.59 -17.44 7.69
C SER A 147 -1.61 -17.37 8.86
N ASN A 148 -0.51 -18.14 8.81
CA ASN A 148 0.48 -18.25 9.89
C ASN A 148 1.82 -17.54 9.60
N SER A 149 2.04 -17.06 8.37
CA SER A 149 3.28 -16.41 7.96
C SER A 149 2.98 -15.34 6.92
N GLN A 150 3.06 -14.08 7.32
CA GLN A 150 2.73 -12.92 6.49
C GLN A 150 3.79 -11.84 6.60
N LEU A 151 3.88 -11.00 5.57
CA LEU A 151 4.57 -9.73 5.68
C LEU A 151 3.84 -8.87 6.72
N ASP A 152 4.60 -8.02 7.42
CA ASP A 152 4.04 -7.10 8.40
C ASP A 152 4.79 -5.75 8.34
N GLY A 153 4.20 -4.80 7.61
CA GLY A 153 4.71 -3.44 7.50
C GLY A 153 4.67 -2.63 8.80
N LEU A 154 3.94 -3.09 9.82
CA LEU A 154 3.83 -2.42 11.12
C LEU A 154 4.84 -2.96 12.13
N SER A 155 5.50 -4.09 11.85
CA SER A 155 6.35 -4.82 12.79
C SER A 155 7.44 -3.97 13.46
N GLY A 156 8.17 -3.16 12.69
CA GLY A 156 9.23 -2.28 13.20
C GLY A 156 8.70 -1.21 14.16
N LEU A 157 7.62 -0.52 13.76
CA LEU A 157 6.94 0.46 14.60
C LEU A 157 6.34 -0.19 15.86
N GLY A 158 5.79 -1.40 15.72
CA GLY A 158 5.23 -2.13 16.85
C GLY A 158 6.25 -2.55 17.89
N ALA A 159 7.45 -2.98 17.49
CA ALA A 159 8.52 -3.25 18.43
C ALA A 159 8.88 -2.01 19.27
N MET A 160 9.00 -0.84 18.62
CA MET A 160 9.30 0.42 19.32
C MET A 160 8.17 0.86 20.26
N LEU A 161 6.91 0.74 19.84
CA LEU A 161 5.77 1.07 20.70
C LEU A 161 5.65 0.11 21.89
N SER A 162 5.92 -1.18 21.67
CA SER A 162 5.95 -2.18 22.75
C SER A 162 6.99 -1.83 23.80
N GLU A 163 8.22 -1.51 23.37
CA GLU A 163 9.28 -1.06 24.27
C GLU A 163 8.90 0.23 25.02
N ARG A 164 8.38 1.23 24.31
CA ARG A 164 8.06 2.54 24.90
C ARG A 164 6.90 2.49 25.89
N THR A 165 5.88 1.68 25.61
CA THR A 165 4.69 1.55 26.46
C THR A 165 4.89 0.56 27.60
N GLY A 166 5.85 -0.36 27.48
CA GLY A 166 6.03 -1.49 28.40
C GLY A 166 4.98 -2.60 28.23
N HIS A 167 4.11 -2.49 27.23
CA HIS A 167 3.11 -3.50 26.89
C HIS A 167 3.63 -4.41 25.77
N SER A 168 3.31 -5.69 25.82
CA SER A 168 3.55 -6.61 24.71
C SER A 168 2.70 -6.25 23.50
N LEU A 169 3.14 -6.64 22.30
CA LEU A 169 2.39 -6.39 21.06
C LEU A 169 0.93 -6.86 21.12
N PRO A 170 0.60 -8.09 21.58
CA PRO A 170 -0.79 -8.54 21.69
C PRO A 170 -1.67 -7.72 22.66
N GLU A 171 -1.07 -7.04 23.64
CA GLU A 171 -1.80 -6.11 24.52
C GLU A 171 -2.11 -4.78 23.82
N LEU A 172 -1.25 -4.36 22.89
CA LEU A 172 -1.45 -3.17 22.06
C LEU A 172 -2.46 -3.43 20.94
N TRP A 173 -2.25 -4.48 20.15
CA TRP A 173 -3.16 -4.94 19.09
C TRP A 173 -2.95 -6.41 18.72
N GLN A 174 -4.00 -7.01 18.17
CA GLN A 174 -3.89 -8.31 17.50
C GLN A 174 -3.75 -8.08 15.99
N MET A 175 -2.65 -8.51 15.39
CA MET A 175 -2.51 -8.57 13.93
C MET A 175 -3.30 -9.78 13.41
N ARG A 176 -4.20 -9.55 12.44
CA ARG A 176 -4.99 -10.63 11.81
C ARG A 176 -5.14 -10.37 10.32
N ASN A 177 -4.46 -11.16 9.48
CA ASN A 177 -4.51 -11.03 8.02
C ASN A 177 -4.21 -9.61 7.52
N GLY A 178 -3.19 -8.97 8.10
CA GLY A 178 -2.78 -7.59 7.80
C GLY A 178 -3.61 -6.48 8.48
N TYR A 179 -4.61 -6.83 9.28
CA TYR A 179 -5.39 -5.88 10.07
C TYR A 179 -4.82 -5.76 11.49
N ALA A 180 -4.36 -4.57 11.88
CA ALA A 180 -3.98 -4.26 13.25
C ALA A 180 -5.22 -3.95 14.10
N LEU A 181 -5.76 -4.95 14.78
CA LEU A 181 -6.97 -4.83 15.58
C LEU A 181 -6.60 -4.38 17.01
N CYS A 182 -6.56 -3.07 17.23
CA CYS A 182 -6.19 -2.49 18.51
C CYS A 182 -7.26 -2.67 19.59
N SER A 183 -6.81 -2.85 20.84
CA SER A 183 -7.63 -2.78 22.04
C SER A 183 -7.78 -1.33 22.52
N GLN A 184 -8.78 -1.06 23.37
CA GLN A 184 -8.95 0.26 23.96
C GLN A 184 -7.78 0.61 24.90
N GLU A 185 -7.33 -0.38 25.67
CA GLU A 185 -6.20 -0.28 26.59
C GLU A 185 -4.90 -0.02 25.81
N GLY A 186 -4.68 -0.75 24.72
CA GLY A 186 -3.54 -0.59 23.84
C GLY A 186 -3.47 0.81 23.22
N LEU A 187 -4.59 1.31 22.69
CA LEU A 187 -4.66 2.68 22.16
C LEU A 187 -4.44 3.72 23.26
N SER A 188 -4.94 3.49 24.47
CA SER A 188 -4.72 4.40 25.60
C SER A 188 -3.25 4.46 26.01
N ALA A 189 -2.57 3.32 26.02
CA ALA A 189 -1.13 3.24 26.29
C ALA A 189 -0.31 3.94 25.19
N ILE A 190 -0.62 3.68 23.92
CA ILE A 190 0.02 4.36 22.78
C ILE A 190 -0.19 5.86 22.86
N ASN A 191 -1.43 6.33 23.09
CA ASN A 191 -1.73 7.76 23.21
C ASN A 191 -0.93 8.42 24.33
N SER A 192 -0.85 7.76 25.49
CA SER A 192 -0.08 8.27 26.64
C SER A 192 1.41 8.35 26.32
N ALA A 193 1.97 7.35 25.62
CA ALA A 193 3.35 7.36 25.18
C ALA A 193 3.62 8.50 24.19
N LEU A 194 2.81 8.61 23.12
CA LEU A 194 2.98 9.61 22.06
C LEU A 194 2.85 11.05 22.58
N GLN A 195 1.97 11.31 23.55
CA GLN A 195 1.78 12.64 24.14
C GLN A 195 3.02 13.19 24.87
N THR A 196 3.91 12.29 25.32
CA THR A 196 5.13 12.67 26.06
C THR A 196 6.37 12.74 25.18
N MET A 197 6.25 12.33 23.91
CA MET A 197 7.38 12.28 22.98
C MET A 197 7.64 13.64 22.34
N SER A 198 8.92 13.94 22.17
CA SER A 198 9.38 15.04 21.33
C SER A 198 9.14 14.75 19.85
N GLU A 199 9.17 15.78 19.01
CA GLU A 199 9.05 15.62 17.55
C GLU A 199 10.14 14.71 16.97
N VAL A 200 11.35 14.72 17.55
CA VAL A 200 12.45 13.83 17.13
C VAL A 200 12.11 12.36 17.42
N GLU A 201 11.56 12.06 18.60
CA GLU A 201 11.13 10.71 18.96
C GLU A 201 9.94 10.24 18.11
N LEU A 202 8.98 11.13 17.83
CA LEU A 202 7.86 10.83 16.92
C LEU A 202 8.37 10.57 15.50
N ASP A 203 9.38 11.30 15.04
CA ASP A 203 9.95 11.10 13.72
C ASP A 203 10.73 9.79 13.59
N LEU A 204 11.39 9.35 14.67
CA LEU A 204 11.98 8.01 14.74
C LEU A 204 10.93 6.90 14.63
N LEU A 205 9.77 7.08 15.29
CA LEU A 205 8.65 6.14 15.14
C LEU A 205 8.10 6.14 13.70
N ARG A 206 7.92 7.31 13.07
CA ARG A 206 7.52 7.35 11.65
C ARG A 206 8.53 6.63 10.77
N GLY A 207 9.82 6.82 11.03
CA GLY A 207 10.93 6.21 10.32
C GLY A 207 10.93 4.67 10.32
N SER A 208 10.31 4.04 11.32
CA SER A 208 10.27 2.57 11.45
C SER A 208 9.06 1.90 10.78
N LEU A 209 8.08 2.67 10.30
CA LEU A 209 6.99 2.12 9.50
C LEU A 209 7.54 1.63 8.16
N CYS A 210 7.13 0.42 7.74
CA CYS A 210 7.42 -0.10 6.42
C CYS A 210 6.19 -0.04 5.50
N ILE A 211 6.43 0.22 4.22
CA ILE A 211 5.45 0.08 3.15
C ILE A 211 5.93 -0.98 2.16
N GLY A 212 5.02 -1.62 1.43
CA GLY A 212 5.40 -2.45 0.31
C GLY A 212 5.68 -1.61 -0.91
N VAL A 213 6.82 -1.78 -1.57
CA VAL A 213 7.11 -1.15 -2.87
C VAL A 213 7.31 -2.25 -3.89
N HIS A 214 6.38 -2.36 -4.84
CA HIS A 214 6.46 -3.29 -5.97
C HIS A 214 6.82 -2.50 -7.23
N ARG A 215 8.11 -2.49 -7.59
CA ARG A 215 8.62 -1.71 -8.72
C ARG A 215 8.49 -2.46 -10.03
N ASP A 216 8.27 -1.71 -11.11
CA ASP A 216 8.28 -2.20 -12.49
C ASP A 216 7.37 -3.43 -12.72
N VAL A 217 6.16 -3.38 -12.18
CA VAL A 217 5.13 -4.40 -12.38
C VAL A 217 4.45 -4.22 -13.74
N GLU A 218 4.18 -5.31 -14.44
CA GLU A 218 3.42 -5.27 -15.69
C GLU A 218 1.93 -5.03 -15.42
N VAL A 219 1.33 -4.09 -16.16
CA VAL A 219 -0.12 -3.86 -16.13
C VAL A 219 -0.83 -4.94 -16.95
N THR A 220 -1.09 -6.08 -16.33
CA THR A 220 -1.62 -7.28 -17.00
C THR A 220 -3.09 -7.18 -17.39
N ASP A 221 -3.82 -6.19 -16.85
CA ASP A 221 -5.22 -5.94 -17.19
C ASP A 221 -5.40 -5.11 -18.49
N ALA A 222 -4.30 -4.83 -19.20
CA ALA A 222 -4.29 -4.22 -20.53
C ALA A 222 -4.12 -5.29 -21.64
N ALA A 223 -4.53 -4.93 -22.85
CA ALA A 223 -4.22 -5.70 -24.05
C ALA A 223 -2.69 -5.88 -24.21
N PRO A 224 -2.18 -7.03 -24.70
CA PRO A 224 -0.75 -7.34 -24.74
C PRO A 224 0.14 -6.23 -25.30
N GLU A 225 -0.29 -5.57 -26.37
CA GLU A 225 0.41 -4.49 -27.05
C GLU A 225 0.46 -3.16 -26.29
N CYS A 226 -0.39 -3.01 -25.27
CA CYS A 226 -0.53 -1.80 -24.44
C CYS A 226 0.04 -1.99 -23.02
N ARG A 227 0.64 -3.16 -22.72
CA ARG A 227 1.14 -3.44 -21.38
C ARG A 227 2.39 -2.62 -21.10
N GLN A 228 2.23 -1.66 -20.21
CA GLN A 228 3.29 -0.83 -19.68
C GLN A 228 3.73 -1.32 -18.30
N LEU A 229 4.87 -0.80 -17.84
CA LEU A 229 5.34 -1.00 -16.48
C LEU A 229 4.91 0.18 -15.60
N VAL A 230 4.49 -0.11 -14.39
CA VAL A 230 4.22 0.88 -13.34
C VAL A 230 4.85 0.41 -12.04
N SER A 231 4.85 1.25 -11.01
CA SER A 231 5.19 0.83 -9.65
C SER A 231 3.99 1.02 -8.72
N GLN A 232 3.94 0.24 -7.65
CA GLN A 232 2.85 0.29 -6.68
C GLN A 232 3.42 0.36 -5.26
N ALA A 233 3.00 1.36 -4.48
CA ALA A 233 3.31 1.49 -3.07
C ALA A 233 2.12 1.03 -2.22
N TYR A 234 2.21 -0.18 -1.69
CA TYR A 234 1.23 -0.81 -0.81
C TYR A 234 1.36 -0.26 0.60
N CYS A 235 0.43 0.64 0.95
CA CYS A 235 0.40 1.33 2.22
C CYS A 235 -0.85 0.90 3.00
N SER A 236 -0.74 0.75 4.32
CA SER A 236 -1.89 0.48 5.18
C SER A 236 -2.17 1.67 6.09
N ALA A 237 -3.45 2.03 6.23
CA ALA A 237 -3.92 2.79 7.37
C ALA A 237 -4.29 1.84 8.52
N LEU A 238 -4.70 2.41 9.66
CA LEU A 238 -5.27 1.61 10.75
C LEU A 238 -6.77 1.30 10.47
N PRO A 239 -7.26 0.10 10.78
CA PRO A 239 -8.62 -0.32 10.46
C PRO A 239 -9.64 0.15 11.51
N VAL A 240 -9.81 1.48 11.66
CA VAL A 240 -10.66 2.13 12.67
C VAL A 240 -12.09 1.57 12.68
N ALA A 241 -12.71 1.40 11.51
CA ALA A 241 -14.08 0.89 11.36
C ALA A 241 -14.26 -0.61 11.66
N TYR A 242 -13.16 -1.36 11.86
CA TYR A 242 -13.19 -2.79 12.18
C TYR A 242 -13.11 -3.05 13.69
N SER A 243 -13.35 -2.02 14.50
CA SER A 243 -13.36 -2.08 15.95
C SER A 243 -14.56 -1.33 16.53
N SER A 244 -14.97 -1.69 17.74
CA SER A 244 -15.95 -0.94 18.52
C SER A 244 -15.31 0.20 19.34
N VAL A 245 -13.98 0.33 19.33
CA VAL A 245 -13.27 1.37 20.07
C VAL A 245 -13.52 2.74 19.44
N PRO A 246 -13.88 3.78 20.22
CA PRO A 246 -14.18 5.12 19.69
C PRO A 246 -13.05 5.71 18.83
N ALA A 247 -13.41 6.26 17.66
CA ALA A 247 -12.47 6.79 16.66
C ALA A 247 -11.45 7.78 17.25
N HIS A 248 -11.85 8.64 18.20
CA HIS A 248 -10.94 9.64 18.79
C HIS A 248 -9.72 9.01 19.50
N LEU A 249 -9.82 7.76 20.00
CA LEU A 249 -8.70 7.06 20.62
C LEU A 249 -7.68 6.56 19.58
N TRP A 250 -8.07 6.42 18.32
CA TRP A 250 -7.18 6.05 17.22
C TRP A 250 -6.37 7.23 16.70
N LYS A 251 -6.83 8.46 16.91
CA LYS A 251 -6.34 9.66 16.20
C LYS A 251 -4.81 9.78 16.22
N ALA A 252 -4.15 9.66 17.37
CA ALA A 252 -2.70 9.87 17.43
C ALA A 252 -1.93 8.78 16.67
N PHE A 253 -2.30 7.51 16.87
CA PHE A 253 -1.65 6.40 16.18
C PHE A 253 -1.95 6.39 14.68
N ALA A 254 -3.19 6.70 14.29
CA ALA A 254 -3.60 6.79 12.89
C ALA A 254 -2.84 7.91 12.16
N ASN A 255 -2.70 9.10 12.76
CA ASN A 255 -1.90 10.18 12.18
C ASN A 255 -0.44 9.75 12.00
N LEU A 256 0.18 9.12 13.01
CA LEU A 256 1.55 8.64 12.92
C LEU A 256 1.76 7.69 11.72
N VAL A 257 0.87 6.72 11.56
CA VAL A 257 0.92 5.74 10.45
C VAL A 257 0.66 6.43 9.09
N LEU A 258 -0.35 7.29 9.00
CA LEU A 258 -0.68 8.02 7.76
C LEU A 258 0.46 8.94 7.34
N GLU A 259 1.02 9.72 8.27
CA GLU A 259 2.14 10.62 8.01
C GLU A 259 3.34 9.87 7.44
N ALA A 260 3.69 8.73 8.04
CA ALA A 260 4.80 7.91 7.58
C ALA A 260 4.51 7.25 6.22
N ALA A 261 3.29 6.77 5.99
CA ALA A 261 2.90 6.12 4.74
C ALA A 261 2.91 7.08 3.53
N TYR A 262 2.35 8.29 3.68
CA TYR A 262 2.40 9.30 2.62
C TYR A 262 3.81 9.77 2.35
N GLU A 263 4.59 10.03 3.40
CA GLU A 263 5.99 10.42 3.26
C GLU A 263 6.81 9.34 2.54
N ALA A 264 6.68 8.07 2.95
CA ALA A 264 7.37 6.95 2.32
C ALA A 264 6.98 6.79 0.85
N THR A 265 5.72 7.03 0.51
CA THR A 265 5.25 7.00 -0.88
C THR A 265 5.95 8.08 -1.74
N LEU A 266 6.12 9.30 -1.22
CA LEU A 266 6.81 10.38 -1.94
C LEU A 266 8.30 10.09 -2.12
N TRP A 267 8.95 9.50 -1.12
CA TRP A 267 10.34 9.07 -1.26
C TRP A 267 10.52 7.89 -2.21
N ALA A 268 9.57 6.96 -2.26
CA ALA A 268 9.58 5.86 -3.21
C ALA A 268 9.45 6.36 -4.68
N VAL A 269 8.59 7.35 -4.97
CA VAL A 269 8.52 7.92 -6.33
C VAL A 269 9.78 8.71 -6.69
N LEU A 270 10.40 9.37 -5.71
CA LEU A 270 11.66 10.08 -5.93
C LEU A 270 12.81 9.09 -6.24
N GLU A 271 12.84 7.93 -5.57
CA GLU A 271 13.76 6.83 -5.91
C GLU A 271 13.47 6.30 -7.33
N ASN A 272 12.20 6.09 -7.68
CA ASN A 272 11.81 5.68 -9.04
C ASN A 272 12.32 6.66 -10.11
N ALA A 273 12.15 7.96 -9.90
CA ALA A 273 12.62 9.00 -10.83
C ALA A 273 14.15 8.96 -10.99
N LYS A 274 14.91 8.76 -9.89
CA LYS A 274 16.38 8.62 -9.94
C LYS A 274 16.83 7.38 -10.71
N LEU A 275 16.02 6.32 -10.70
CA LEU A 275 16.24 5.12 -11.50
C LEU A 275 15.81 5.29 -12.97
N GLY A 276 15.39 6.48 -13.40
CA GLY A 276 14.99 6.75 -14.78
C GLY A 276 13.58 6.28 -15.13
N ARG A 277 12.72 6.05 -14.13
CA ARG A 277 11.27 5.87 -14.31
C ARG A 277 10.58 7.24 -14.25
N SER A 278 9.28 7.28 -13.98
CA SER A 278 8.52 8.53 -13.88
C SER A 278 8.67 9.18 -12.50
N ASN A 279 8.53 10.50 -12.46
CA ASN A 279 8.36 11.30 -11.24
C ASN A 279 6.89 11.55 -10.88
N ILE A 280 5.95 10.91 -11.60
CA ILE A 280 4.53 10.99 -11.34
C ILE A 280 4.14 9.99 -10.24
N VAL A 281 3.42 10.49 -9.23
CA VAL A 281 2.80 9.67 -8.18
C VAL A 281 1.31 9.93 -8.10
N LEU A 282 0.54 8.85 -8.04
CA LEU A 282 -0.90 8.90 -7.80
C LEU A 282 -1.18 8.55 -6.34
N LEU A 283 -1.59 9.55 -5.56
CA LEU A 283 -1.98 9.37 -4.16
C LEU A 283 -3.48 9.07 -4.04
N THR A 284 -3.85 8.27 -3.07
CA THR A 284 -5.24 7.96 -2.74
C THR A 284 -5.59 8.47 -1.35
N SER A 285 -6.88 8.55 -1.00
CA SER A 285 -7.31 8.77 0.39
C SER A 285 -7.12 7.49 1.20
N LEU A 286 -5.89 7.27 1.67
CA LEU A 286 -5.48 6.06 2.38
C LEU A 286 -6.30 5.89 3.66
N GLY A 287 -7.10 4.83 3.71
CA GLY A 287 -7.94 4.49 4.87
C GLY A 287 -9.27 5.25 4.98
N GLY A 288 -9.58 6.19 4.09
CA GLY A 288 -10.82 6.99 4.11
C GLY A 288 -12.08 6.25 3.62
N GLY A 289 -11.92 5.02 3.15
CA GLY A 289 -13.01 4.14 2.74
C GLY A 289 -13.38 3.12 3.81
N ALA A 290 -13.19 1.83 3.50
CA ALA A 290 -13.56 0.72 4.39
C ALA A 290 -12.92 0.79 5.79
N PHE A 291 -11.70 1.32 5.91
CA PHE A 291 -10.99 1.43 7.19
C PHE A 291 -11.51 2.57 8.08
N GLY A 292 -12.28 3.52 7.55
CA GLY A 292 -12.96 4.57 8.32
C GLY A 292 -12.04 5.55 9.04
N ASN A 293 -10.88 5.88 8.45
CA ASN A 293 -10.05 6.98 8.96
C ASN A 293 -10.71 8.32 8.63
N ASP A 294 -10.55 9.28 9.52
CA ASP A 294 -11.12 10.63 9.34
C ASP A 294 -10.38 11.39 8.22
N ASP A 295 -11.14 12.07 7.37
CA ASP A 295 -10.62 12.86 6.25
C ASP A 295 -9.64 13.94 6.72
N GLU A 296 -9.84 14.54 7.90
CA GLU A 296 -8.92 15.54 8.46
C GLU A 296 -7.53 14.94 8.71
N TRP A 297 -7.46 13.71 9.23
CA TRP A 297 -6.20 13.03 9.53
C TRP A 297 -5.45 12.73 8.23
N ILE A 298 -6.18 12.25 7.23
CA ILE A 298 -5.66 11.95 5.90
C ILE A 298 -5.13 13.23 5.23
N HIS A 299 -5.94 14.29 5.16
CA HIS A 299 -5.54 15.55 4.55
C HIS A 299 -4.37 16.21 5.27
N SER A 300 -4.30 16.10 6.60
CA SER A 300 -3.17 16.61 7.39
C SER A 300 -1.89 15.86 7.04
N ALA A 301 -1.93 14.52 6.98
CA ALA A 301 -0.79 13.68 6.65
C ALA A 301 -0.29 13.91 5.20
N ILE A 302 -1.20 14.03 4.24
CA ILE A 302 -0.85 14.42 2.85
C ILE A 302 -0.14 15.77 2.86
N ARG A 303 -0.72 16.79 3.50
CA ARG A 303 -0.14 18.14 3.56
C ARG A 303 1.26 18.15 4.19
N ARG A 304 1.48 17.35 5.24
CA ARG A 304 2.80 17.19 5.86
C ARG A 304 3.79 16.60 4.86
N ALA A 305 3.45 15.50 4.20
CA ALA A 305 4.32 14.84 3.22
C ALA A 305 4.66 15.77 2.03
N LEU A 306 3.67 16.47 1.47
CA LEU A 306 3.89 17.43 0.38
C LEU A 306 4.82 18.57 0.77
N ARG A 307 4.73 19.08 2.01
CA ARG A 307 5.65 20.11 2.53
C ARG A 307 7.08 19.61 2.65
N LEU A 308 7.28 18.35 3.04
CA LEU A 308 8.62 17.75 3.11
C LEU A 308 9.24 17.59 1.72
N ALA A 309 8.42 17.34 0.70
CA ALA A 309 8.86 17.17 -0.68
C ALA A 309 8.73 18.44 -1.54
N ILE A 310 8.57 19.63 -0.93
CA ILE A 310 8.25 20.88 -1.65
C ILE A 310 9.28 21.24 -2.73
N ASP A 311 10.56 20.96 -2.46
CA ASP A 311 11.70 21.24 -3.36
C ASP A 311 12.10 20.02 -4.23
N CYS A 312 11.24 19.00 -4.31
CA CYS A 312 11.46 17.83 -5.16
C CYS A 312 10.68 17.97 -6.47
N ASP A 313 11.29 17.61 -7.60
CA ASP A 313 10.63 17.56 -8.91
C ASP A 313 9.68 16.36 -9.02
N LEU A 314 8.56 16.42 -8.31
CA LEU A 314 7.51 15.40 -8.30
C LEU A 314 6.22 15.95 -8.89
N ASP A 315 5.52 15.13 -9.67
CA ASP A 315 4.17 15.40 -10.14
C ASP A 315 3.17 14.54 -9.36
N VAL A 316 2.55 15.13 -8.34
CA VAL A 316 1.60 14.47 -7.45
C VAL A 316 0.17 14.65 -7.96
N ARG A 317 -0.46 13.53 -8.27
CA ARG A 317 -1.87 13.42 -8.65
C ARG A 317 -2.66 12.84 -7.49
N ILE A 318 -3.48 13.66 -6.85
CA ILE A 318 -4.38 13.17 -5.80
C ILE A 318 -5.65 12.63 -6.48
N VAL A 319 -5.84 11.32 -6.38
CA VAL A 319 -6.90 10.59 -7.07
C VAL A 319 -8.20 10.63 -6.27
N SER A 320 -9.29 10.97 -6.94
CA SER A 320 -10.64 10.82 -6.41
C SER A 320 -11.52 10.05 -7.38
N TYR A 321 -12.13 8.96 -6.93
CA TYR A 321 -13.11 8.23 -7.75
C TYR A 321 -14.42 9.02 -7.92
N ARG A 322 -14.83 9.73 -6.86
CA ARG A 322 -16.05 10.54 -6.82
C ARG A 322 -15.72 12.03 -7.02
N GLN A 323 -16.72 12.88 -6.84
CA GLN A 323 -16.48 14.31 -6.76
C GLN A 323 -15.55 14.59 -5.56
N PRO A 324 -14.42 15.30 -5.75
CA PRO A 324 -13.54 15.65 -4.63
C PRO A 324 -14.25 16.60 -3.66
N THR A 325 -13.94 16.50 -2.38
CA THR A 325 -14.46 17.38 -1.33
C THR A 325 -13.86 18.79 -1.46
N SER A 326 -14.52 19.79 -0.87
CA SER A 326 -14.02 21.17 -0.83
C SER A 326 -12.65 21.26 -0.16
N GLU A 327 -12.44 20.46 0.87
CA GLU A 327 -11.21 20.42 1.66
C GLU A 327 -10.05 19.86 0.83
N LEU A 328 -10.31 18.84 0.01
CA LEU A 328 -9.31 18.26 -0.88
C LEU A 328 -8.94 19.21 -2.02
N VAL A 329 -9.93 19.90 -2.60
CA VAL A 329 -9.70 20.98 -3.59
C VAL A 329 -8.85 22.09 -2.99
N LYS A 330 -9.16 22.52 -1.77
CA LYS A 330 -8.38 23.54 -1.05
C LYS A 330 -6.95 23.06 -0.79
N LEU A 331 -6.78 21.80 -0.35
CA LEU A 331 -5.45 21.22 -0.14
C LEU A 331 -4.60 21.30 -1.41
N VAL A 332 -5.14 20.95 -2.58
CA VAL A 332 -4.40 21.02 -3.85
C VAL A 332 -4.04 22.47 -4.22
N ALA A 333 -4.96 23.41 -3.99
CA ALA A 333 -4.73 24.82 -4.25
C ALA A 333 -3.61 25.42 -3.36
N ASP A 334 -3.39 24.89 -2.15
CA ASP A 334 -2.30 25.32 -1.26
C ASP A 334 -0.89 25.06 -1.86
N PHE A 335 -0.77 24.21 -2.89
CA PHE A 335 0.50 23.81 -3.52
C PHE A 335 0.57 24.14 -5.02
N SER A 336 -0.43 24.87 -5.55
CA SER A 336 -0.46 25.32 -6.95
C SER A 336 0.40 26.57 -7.18
#